data_AF-A0A1D8MIP0-F1
#
_entry.id   AF-A0A1D8MIP0-F1
#
_cell.length_a   1.000
_cell.length_b   1.000
_cell.length_c   1.000
_cell.angle_alpha   90.00
_cell.angle_beta   90.00
_cell.angle_gamma   90.00
#
_symmetry.space_group_name_H-M   'P 1'
#
loop_
_entity.id
_entity.type
_entity.pdbx_description
1 polymer ?
#
loop_
_entity_poly.entity_id
_entity_poly.type
_entity_poly.pdbx_seq_one_letter_code
_entity_poly.pdbx_strand_id
1 'polypeptide(L)'
;LLDSVEDSGSKSTGNKPALTFVPDEPAFKNELIARKKAQVVLHLKNGDRDVIHWNASRFQPSSNLRANLWSGILRNWKDKGIVSAELSVLPQGINHPDDNTDLLIAIAGEVHWTLEEVEQYFVDYDLVSSDDGHPYYYLATFSEETPDKLKQIAGLNSANQLHLDLNIVPDEDPGEIE
;
A
#
# COMPACT_ATOMS: atom_id res chain seq x y z
N LEU A 1 45.59 -3.08 41.60
CA LEU A 1 44.11 -3.01 41.52
C LEU A 1 43.78 -2.51 40.13
N LEU A 2 42.99 -3.30 39.40
CA LEU A 2 42.57 -3.04 38.02
C LEU A 2 41.45 -2.00 38.04
N ASP A 3 41.61 -0.89 37.32
CA ASP A 3 40.49 -0.02 36.96
C ASP A 3 39.91 -0.50 35.63
N SER A 4 38.81 -1.23 35.72
CA SER A 4 37.95 -1.57 34.59
C SER A 4 37.06 -0.37 34.31
N VAL A 5 37.37 0.39 33.25
CA VAL A 5 36.42 1.35 32.67
C VAL A 5 35.38 0.57 31.88
N GLU A 6 34.19 0.45 32.45
CA GLU A 6 33.03 -0.16 31.82
C GLU A 6 32.47 0.73 30.69
N ASP A 7 32.36 0.08 29.54
CA ASP A 7 31.62 0.45 28.34
C ASP A 7 30.18 0.87 28.67
N SER A 8 29.83 2.13 28.40
CA SER A 8 28.45 2.63 28.50
C SER A 8 27.88 2.97 27.12
N GLY A 9 27.96 2.01 26.19
CA GLY A 9 27.09 1.98 25.02
C GLY A 9 25.64 1.65 25.41
N SER A 10 24.88 2.65 25.84
CA SER A 10 23.42 2.55 26.05
C SER A 10 22.70 2.17 24.75
N LYS A 11 22.53 0.87 24.51
CA LYS A 11 21.67 0.32 23.46
C LYS A 11 20.22 0.48 23.92
N SER A 12 19.54 1.50 23.44
CA SER A 12 18.08 1.62 23.62
C SER A 12 17.37 0.41 22.99
N THR A 13 16.89 -0.49 23.85
CA THR A 13 16.09 -1.67 23.49
C THR A 13 14.66 -1.23 23.19
N GLY A 14 14.44 -0.69 21.99
CA GLY A 14 13.08 -0.51 21.47
C GLY A 14 12.49 -1.89 21.14
N ASN A 15 11.27 -2.16 21.58
CA ASN A 15 10.54 -3.38 21.22
C ASN A 15 10.27 -3.40 19.70
N LYS A 16 10.34 -4.58 19.09
CA LYS A 16 9.99 -4.75 17.68
C LYS A 16 8.51 -4.37 17.43
N PRO A 17 8.16 -3.89 16.23
CA PRO A 17 6.78 -3.61 15.86
C PRO A 17 5.88 -4.81 16.09
N ALA A 18 4.67 -4.55 16.59
CA ALA A 18 3.62 -5.56 16.64
C ALA A 18 3.14 -5.89 15.22
N LEU A 19 2.98 -7.17 14.91
CA LEU A 19 2.47 -7.63 13.62
C LEU A 19 1.08 -8.22 13.79
N THR A 20 0.12 -7.71 13.04
CA THR A 20 -1.24 -8.24 12.95
C THR A 20 -1.47 -8.73 11.54
N PHE A 21 -1.91 -9.97 11.41
CA PHE A 21 -2.26 -10.58 10.13
C PHE A 21 -3.77 -10.76 10.09
N VAL A 22 -4.40 -10.31 9.00
CA VAL A 22 -5.82 -10.48 8.77
C VAL A 22 -5.96 -11.48 7.60
N PRO A 23 -6.62 -12.64 7.81
CA PRO A 23 -7.33 -13.05 9.03
C PRO A 23 -6.44 -13.60 10.18
N ASP A 24 -5.41 -14.40 9.88
CA ASP A 24 -4.38 -14.84 10.82
C ASP A 24 -3.07 -15.16 10.08
N GLU A 25 -1.94 -15.36 10.78
CA GLU A 25 -0.63 -15.52 10.13
C GLU A 25 -0.55 -16.74 9.18
N PRO A 26 -0.99 -17.96 9.57
CA PRO A 26 -1.08 -19.09 8.65
C PRO A 26 -1.97 -18.85 7.43
N ALA A 27 -3.19 -18.34 7.63
CA ALA A 27 -4.16 -18.11 6.56
C ALA A 27 -3.66 -17.02 5.59
N PHE A 28 -3.19 -15.89 6.12
CA PHE A 28 -2.55 -14.83 5.35
C PHE A 28 -1.39 -15.37 4.51
N LYS A 29 -0.51 -16.22 5.09
CA LYS A 29 0.61 -16.80 4.34
C LYS A 29 0.12 -17.64 3.15
N ASN A 30 -0.91 -18.47 3.35
CA ASN A 30 -1.46 -19.31 2.29
C ASN A 30 -2.10 -18.47 1.19
N GLU A 31 -2.87 -17.46 1.55
CA GLU A 31 -3.48 -16.52 0.60
C GLU A 31 -2.44 -15.70 -0.16
N LEU A 32 -1.39 -15.23 0.51
CA LEU A 32 -0.29 -14.51 -0.12
C LEU A 32 0.43 -15.35 -1.17
N ILE A 33 0.59 -16.66 -0.92
CA ILE A 33 1.18 -17.58 -1.91
C ILE A 33 0.29 -17.69 -3.14
N ALA A 34 -1.03 -17.67 -2.99
CA ALA A 34 -1.95 -17.73 -4.12
C ALA A 34 -2.01 -16.41 -4.89
N ARG A 35 -2.24 -15.29 -4.19
CA ARG A 35 -2.55 -13.99 -4.80
C ARG A 35 -1.34 -13.10 -5.10
N LYS A 36 -0.21 -13.33 -4.43
CA LYS A 36 1.06 -12.60 -4.62
C LYS A 36 1.01 -11.07 -4.39
N LYS A 37 -0.10 -10.49 -3.92
CA LYS A 37 -0.23 -9.08 -3.58
C LYS A 37 -0.81 -8.94 -2.17
N ALA A 38 -0.28 -8.00 -1.38
CA ALA A 38 -0.80 -7.66 -0.07
C ALA A 38 -0.69 -6.17 0.18
N GLN A 39 -1.55 -5.63 1.04
CA GLN A 39 -1.37 -4.30 1.62
C GLN A 39 -0.78 -4.43 3.02
N VAL A 40 0.05 -3.46 3.38
CA VAL A 40 0.67 -3.35 4.71
C VAL A 40 0.43 -1.94 5.24
N VAL A 41 -0.38 -1.84 6.30
CA VAL A 41 -0.62 -0.59 7.01
C VAL A 41 0.41 -0.45 8.12
N LEU A 42 1.31 0.51 8.00
CA LEU A 42 2.32 0.83 8.99
C LEU A 42 1.81 1.94 9.91
N HIS A 43 1.88 1.72 11.22
CA HIS A 43 1.59 2.76 12.21
C HIS A 43 2.88 3.30 12.80
N LEU A 44 3.03 4.61 12.80
CA LEU A 44 4.22 5.31 13.23
C LEU A 44 4.04 5.88 14.64
N LYS A 45 5.14 6.01 15.37
CA LYS A 45 5.17 6.53 16.76
C LYS A 45 4.61 7.95 16.91
N ASN A 46 4.55 8.72 15.82
CA ASN A 46 4.01 10.09 15.81
C ASN A 46 2.49 10.13 15.59
N GLY A 47 1.83 8.98 15.40
CA GLY A 47 0.39 8.88 15.13
C GLY A 47 0.04 8.89 13.63
N ASP A 48 1.04 9.05 12.76
CA ASP A 48 0.85 8.90 11.33
C ASP A 48 0.78 7.42 10.93
N ARG A 49 0.27 7.19 9.73
CA ARG A 49 0.25 5.87 9.10
C ARG A 49 0.75 5.98 7.67
N ASP A 50 1.21 4.86 7.14
CA ASP A 50 1.58 4.70 5.74
C ASP A 50 1.02 3.37 5.22
N VAL A 51 0.55 3.34 3.99
CA VAL A 51 0.03 2.11 3.35
C VAL A 51 0.96 1.73 2.22
N ILE A 52 1.46 0.49 2.27
CA ILE A 52 2.40 -0.04 1.29
C ILE A 52 1.80 -1.26 0.62
N HIS A 53 1.81 -1.28 -0.72
CA HIS A 53 1.48 -2.46 -1.50
C HIS A 53 2.71 -3.36 -1.72
N TRP A 54 2.64 -4.56 -1.16
CA TRP A 54 3.66 -5.57 -1.28
C TRP A 54 3.42 -6.48 -2.47
N ASN A 55 4.27 -6.34 -3.49
CA ASN A 55 4.40 -7.34 -4.56
C ASN A 55 5.22 -8.53 -4.06
N ALA A 56 4.53 -9.64 -3.78
CA ALA A 56 5.07 -10.90 -3.29
C ALA A 56 5.20 -11.95 -4.40
N SER A 57 5.39 -11.55 -5.67
CA SER A 57 5.53 -12.46 -6.83
C SER A 57 6.52 -13.62 -6.63
N ARG A 58 7.61 -13.38 -5.88
CA ARG A 58 8.64 -14.38 -5.58
C ARG A 58 8.38 -15.21 -4.30
N PHE A 59 7.30 -14.93 -3.57
CA PHE A 59 6.99 -15.61 -2.32
C PHE A 59 6.45 -17.03 -2.59
N GLN A 60 7.03 -18.03 -1.94
CA GLN A 60 6.77 -19.46 -2.18
C GLN A 60 6.36 -20.17 -0.88
N PRO A 61 5.82 -21.40 -0.91
CA PRO A 61 5.49 -22.16 0.30
C PRO A 61 6.64 -22.30 1.30
N SER A 62 7.87 -22.47 0.77
CA SER A 62 9.12 -22.55 1.54
C SER A 62 9.59 -21.21 2.13
N SER A 63 9.01 -20.08 1.69
CA SER A 63 9.39 -18.76 2.16
C SER A 63 9.01 -18.55 3.63
N ASN A 64 9.89 -17.87 4.35
CA ASN A 64 9.63 -17.44 5.73
C ASN A 64 9.00 -16.04 5.71
N LEU A 65 7.73 -15.94 6.13
CA LEU A 65 6.96 -14.70 6.09
C LEU A 65 7.62 -13.59 6.91
N ARG A 66 7.88 -13.84 8.20
CA ARG A 66 8.50 -12.85 9.08
C ARG A 66 9.88 -12.42 8.60
N ALA A 67 10.71 -13.34 8.12
CA ALA A 67 12.03 -12.99 7.59
C ALA A 67 11.94 -12.06 6.36
N ASN A 68 10.98 -12.28 5.46
CA ASN A 68 10.72 -11.39 4.33
C ASN A 68 10.28 -9.99 4.81
N LEU A 69 9.39 -9.91 5.80
CA LEU A 69 8.95 -8.63 6.36
C LEU A 69 10.11 -7.86 7.01
N TRP A 70 10.91 -8.51 7.86
CA TRP A 70 12.01 -7.85 8.58
C TRP A 70 13.20 -7.46 7.69
N SER A 71 13.43 -8.21 6.61
CA SER A 71 14.49 -7.89 5.64
C SER A 71 14.03 -6.90 4.56
N GLY A 72 12.71 -6.75 4.36
CA GLY A 72 12.10 -5.87 3.37
C GLY A 72 11.38 -4.67 4.00
N ILE A 73 10.04 -4.70 4.02
CA ILE A 73 9.17 -3.56 4.39
C ILE A 73 9.54 -2.98 5.77
N LEU A 74 9.75 -3.86 6.75
CA LEU A 74 10.10 -3.50 8.13
C LEU A 74 11.61 -3.34 8.35
N ARG A 75 12.40 -3.29 7.29
CA ARG A 75 13.83 -2.95 7.40
C ARG A 75 13.97 -1.53 7.95
N ASN A 76 14.92 -1.37 8.88
CA ASN A 76 15.18 -0.11 9.59
C ASN A 76 13.92 0.47 10.28
N TRP A 77 12.99 -0.39 10.73
CA TRP A 77 11.74 0.03 11.37
C TRP A 77 11.94 1.03 12.50
N LYS A 78 13.04 0.92 13.26
CA LYS A 78 13.35 1.81 14.39
C LYS A 78 13.61 3.24 13.91
N ASP A 79 14.36 3.40 12.83
CA ASP A 79 14.69 4.70 12.24
C ASP A 79 13.45 5.30 11.58
N LYS A 80 12.64 4.46 10.94
CA LYS A 80 11.32 4.81 10.38
C LYS A 80 10.26 5.11 11.45
N GLY A 81 10.52 4.79 12.72
CA GLY A 81 9.57 4.99 13.81
C GLY A 81 8.33 4.10 13.77
N ILE A 82 8.38 2.96 13.10
CA ILE A 82 7.25 2.01 12.99
C ILE A 82 7.04 1.33 14.34
N VAL A 83 5.80 1.30 14.83
CA VAL A 83 5.41 0.68 16.10
C VAL A 83 4.49 -0.54 15.93
N SER A 84 3.73 -0.59 14.84
CA SER A 84 2.97 -1.77 14.44
C SER A 84 2.78 -1.82 12.92
N ALA A 85 2.45 -3.02 12.42
CA ALA A 85 2.09 -3.26 11.03
C ALA A 85 0.89 -4.22 10.95
N GLU A 86 -0.10 -3.86 10.16
CA GLU A 86 -1.26 -4.70 9.83
C GLU A 86 -1.12 -5.18 8.39
N LEU A 87 -1.38 -6.47 8.15
CA LEU A 87 -1.19 -7.10 6.85
C LEU A 87 -2.48 -7.82 6.42
N SER A 88 -2.94 -7.52 5.21
CA SER A 88 -4.03 -8.22 4.54
C SER A 88 -3.68 -8.50 3.09
N VAL A 89 -4.17 -9.62 2.56
CA VAL A 89 -3.93 -10.00 1.16
C VAL A 89 -4.91 -9.24 0.29
N LEU A 90 -4.40 -8.57 -0.75
CA LEU A 90 -5.25 -7.85 -1.69
C LEU A 90 -6.06 -8.85 -2.54
N PRO A 91 -7.29 -8.50 -2.95
CA PRO A 91 -8.04 -9.29 -3.91
C PRO A 91 -7.31 -9.32 -5.27
N GLN A 92 -7.76 -10.21 -6.13
CA GLN A 92 -7.32 -10.28 -7.52
C GLN A 92 -8.54 -10.00 -8.39
N GLY A 93 -8.36 -9.21 -9.46
CA GLY A 93 -9.41 -9.04 -10.44
C GLY A 93 -9.87 -10.37 -11.04
N ILE A 94 -11.16 -10.49 -11.29
CA ILE A 94 -11.84 -11.62 -11.91
C ILE A 94 -11.89 -11.51 -13.45
N ASN A 95 -11.13 -10.58 -14.04
CA ASN A 95 -11.06 -10.32 -15.49
C ASN A 95 -12.45 -10.14 -16.12
N HIS A 96 -13.31 -9.38 -15.44
CA HIS A 96 -14.62 -8.98 -15.94
C HIS A 96 -14.55 -7.51 -16.39
N PRO A 97 -15.23 -7.09 -17.47
CA PRO A 97 -15.18 -5.70 -17.93
C PRO A 97 -15.59 -4.67 -16.86
N ASP A 98 -16.53 -5.05 -16.00
CA ASP A 98 -16.99 -4.20 -14.89
C ASP A 98 -16.15 -4.35 -13.61
N ASP A 99 -15.08 -5.14 -13.64
CA ASP A 99 -14.22 -5.34 -12.48
C ASP A 99 -13.04 -4.37 -12.50
N ASN A 100 -13.14 -3.36 -11.64
CA ASN A 100 -12.12 -2.34 -11.44
C ASN A 100 -11.12 -2.68 -10.31
N THR A 101 -11.08 -3.92 -9.81
CA THR A 101 -10.24 -4.30 -8.65
C THR A 101 -8.78 -3.89 -8.82
N ASP A 102 -8.15 -4.19 -9.96
CA ASP A 102 -6.73 -3.86 -10.18
C ASP A 102 -6.50 -2.34 -10.29
N LEU A 103 -7.48 -1.59 -10.83
CA LEU A 103 -7.44 -0.13 -10.86
C LEU A 103 -7.53 0.45 -9.43
N LEU A 104 -8.49 -0.01 -8.62
CA LEU A 104 -8.63 0.46 -7.23
C LEU A 104 -7.39 0.15 -6.40
N ILE A 105 -6.77 -1.01 -6.61
CA ILE A 105 -5.49 -1.38 -5.99
C ILE A 105 -4.36 -0.44 -6.45
N ALA A 106 -4.31 -0.09 -7.73
CA ALA A 106 -3.31 0.83 -8.25
C ALA A 106 -3.47 2.23 -7.64
N ILE A 107 -4.70 2.75 -7.60
CA ILE A 107 -5.03 4.04 -6.98
C ILE A 107 -4.67 4.02 -5.50
N ALA A 108 -5.08 3.00 -4.74
CA ALA A 108 -4.75 2.87 -3.31
C ALA A 108 -3.24 2.91 -3.04
N GLY A 109 -2.44 2.31 -3.92
CA GLY A 109 -0.98 2.37 -3.85
C GLY A 109 -0.42 3.76 -4.10
N GLU A 110 -0.98 4.50 -5.05
CA GLU A 110 -0.55 5.86 -5.40
C GLU A 110 -0.95 6.88 -4.32
N VAL A 111 -2.13 6.74 -3.74
CA VAL A 111 -2.67 7.69 -2.74
C VAL A 111 -2.35 7.33 -1.29
N HIS A 112 -1.63 6.22 -1.08
CA HIS A 112 -1.26 5.69 0.25
C HIS A 112 -2.48 5.44 1.16
N TRP A 113 -3.57 4.95 0.60
CA TRP A 113 -4.78 4.55 1.32
C TRP A 113 -4.94 3.03 1.31
N THR A 114 -5.77 2.49 2.21
CA THR A 114 -6.15 1.09 2.09
C THR A 114 -7.10 0.89 0.91
N LEU A 115 -7.21 -0.33 0.40
CA LEU A 115 -8.18 -0.63 -0.65
C LEU A 115 -9.61 -0.27 -0.21
N GLU A 116 -9.96 -0.58 1.04
CA GLU A 116 -11.29 -0.30 1.58
C GLU A 116 -11.60 1.20 1.60
N GLU A 117 -10.61 2.05 1.85
CA GLU A 117 -10.77 3.50 1.83
C GLU A 117 -10.96 4.02 0.40
N VAL A 118 -10.24 3.47 -0.57
CA VAL A 118 -10.45 3.80 -1.99
C VAL A 118 -11.82 3.33 -2.46
N GLU A 119 -12.23 2.10 -2.14
CA GLU A 119 -13.56 1.57 -2.44
C GLU A 119 -14.68 2.47 -1.89
N GLN A 120 -14.46 3.08 -0.72
CA GLN A 120 -15.44 3.94 -0.08
C GLN A 120 -15.52 5.34 -0.69
N TYR A 121 -14.38 5.92 -1.11
CA TYR A 121 -14.30 7.35 -1.43
C TYR A 121 -13.96 7.67 -2.88
N PHE A 122 -13.44 6.73 -3.66
CA PHE A 122 -13.19 6.93 -5.08
C PHE A 122 -14.52 7.07 -5.84
N VAL A 123 -14.60 8.06 -6.73
CA VAL A 123 -15.81 8.34 -7.51
C VAL A 123 -15.61 7.93 -8.96
N ASP A 124 -14.65 8.56 -9.62
CA ASP A 124 -14.33 8.35 -11.03
C ASP A 124 -12.91 8.81 -11.35
N TYR A 125 -12.54 8.60 -12.61
CA TYR A 125 -11.32 9.13 -13.18
C TYR A 125 -11.55 9.47 -14.65
N ASP A 126 -10.94 10.55 -15.12
CA ASP A 126 -11.02 10.98 -16.51
C ASP A 126 -9.63 11.04 -17.14
N LEU A 127 -9.51 10.58 -18.39
CA LEU A 127 -8.29 10.78 -19.17
C LEU A 127 -8.22 12.23 -19.64
N VAL A 128 -7.20 12.95 -19.21
CA VAL A 128 -6.89 14.29 -19.73
C VAL A 128 -5.93 14.14 -20.90
N SER A 129 -6.39 14.56 -22.07
CA SER A 129 -5.62 14.55 -23.32
C SER A 129 -5.64 15.92 -23.99
N SER A 130 -4.75 16.13 -24.96
CA SER A 130 -4.79 17.26 -25.87
C SER A 130 -5.92 17.16 -26.90
N ASP A 131 -6.18 18.27 -27.60
CA ASP A 131 -7.18 18.33 -28.67
C ASP A 131 -6.92 17.34 -29.82
N ASP A 132 -5.67 16.92 -30.03
CA ASP A 132 -5.27 15.90 -31.00
C ASP A 132 -5.24 14.47 -30.42
N GLY A 133 -5.68 14.29 -29.17
CA GLY A 133 -5.86 12.99 -28.53
C GLY A 133 -4.62 12.42 -27.86
N HIS A 134 -3.54 13.19 -27.70
CA HIS A 134 -2.37 12.72 -26.95
C HIS A 134 -2.67 12.72 -25.43
N PRO A 135 -2.58 11.57 -24.76
CA PRO A 135 -2.86 11.46 -23.33
C PRO A 135 -1.77 12.14 -22.50
N TYR A 136 -2.17 12.84 -21.43
CA TYR A 136 -1.25 13.48 -20.49
C TYR A 136 -1.25 12.78 -19.14
N TYR A 137 -2.42 12.63 -18.52
CA TYR A 137 -2.58 12.02 -17.19
C TYR A 137 -4.04 11.63 -16.98
N TYR A 138 -4.30 10.83 -15.96
CA TYR A 138 -5.65 10.61 -15.46
C TYR A 138 -5.94 11.56 -14.30
N LEU A 139 -7.12 12.16 -14.28
CA LEU A 139 -7.60 12.97 -13.17
C LEU A 139 -8.56 12.13 -12.35
N ALA A 140 -8.13 11.67 -11.17
CA ALA A 140 -9.00 10.93 -10.26
C ALA A 140 -9.78 11.88 -9.36
N THR A 141 -11.07 11.61 -9.20
CA THR A 141 -11.98 12.36 -8.32
C THR A 141 -12.38 11.51 -7.12
N PHE A 142 -12.36 12.12 -5.95
CA PHE A 142 -12.78 11.50 -4.69
C PHE A 142 -13.98 12.25 -4.11
N SER A 143 -14.79 11.54 -3.33
CA SER A 143 -16.02 12.05 -2.71
C SER A 143 -15.76 13.25 -1.81
N GLU A 144 -16.70 14.20 -1.77
CA GLU A 144 -16.68 15.32 -0.82
C GLU A 144 -16.68 14.85 0.64
N GLU A 145 -17.21 13.66 0.90
CA GLU A 145 -17.25 13.02 2.23
C GLU A 145 -15.90 12.43 2.65
N THR A 146 -14.87 12.51 1.80
CA THR A 146 -13.52 12.06 2.13
C THR A 146 -13.01 12.79 3.39
N PRO A 147 -12.55 12.07 4.43
CA PRO A 147 -12.01 12.71 5.64
C PRO A 147 -10.77 13.56 5.36
N ASP A 148 -10.63 14.69 6.06
CA ASP A 148 -9.50 15.63 5.88
C ASP A 148 -8.13 14.95 6.01
N LYS A 149 -8.01 13.96 6.91
CA LYS A 149 -6.77 13.19 7.07
C LYS A 149 -6.41 12.42 5.80
N LEU A 150 -7.40 11.83 5.12
CA LEU A 150 -7.19 11.12 3.85
C LEU A 150 -6.81 12.10 2.74
N LYS A 151 -7.52 13.24 2.65
CA LYS A 151 -7.21 14.33 1.71
C LYS A 151 -5.75 14.78 1.86
N GLN A 152 -5.30 14.96 3.10
CA GLN A 152 -3.92 15.36 3.41
C GLN A 152 -2.90 14.28 3.01
N ILE A 153 -3.18 13.01 3.30
CA ILE A 153 -2.28 11.89 2.94
C ILE A 153 -2.10 11.80 1.43
N ALA A 154 -3.20 11.85 0.68
CA ALA A 154 -3.20 11.73 -0.77
C ALA A 154 -2.75 13.01 -1.50
N GLY A 155 -2.66 14.15 -0.79
CA GLY A 155 -2.36 15.43 -1.39
C GLY A 155 -3.46 15.94 -2.33
N LEU A 156 -4.73 15.66 -2.02
CA LEU A 156 -5.85 16.07 -2.86
C LEU A 156 -5.96 17.60 -2.92
N ASN A 157 -6.35 18.11 -4.10
CA ASN A 157 -6.62 19.53 -4.28
C ASN A 157 -7.97 19.95 -3.65
N SER A 158 -8.32 21.23 -3.77
CA SER A 158 -9.58 21.76 -3.20
C SER A 158 -10.87 21.20 -3.83
N ALA A 159 -10.77 20.51 -4.97
CA ALA A 159 -11.87 19.80 -5.63
C ALA A 159 -11.83 18.28 -5.35
N ASN A 160 -11.03 17.83 -4.36
CA ASN A 160 -10.80 16.43 -4.04
C ASN A 160 -10.30 15.61 -5.23
N GLN A 161 -9.40 16.18 -6.03
CA GLN A 161 -8.81 15.52 -7.18
C GLN A 161 -7.31 15.32 -7.03
N LEU A 162 -6.80 14.32 -7.73
CA LEU A 162 -5.37 14.01 -7.86
C LEU A 162 -5.01 13.68 -9.30
N HIS A 163 -3.84 14.14 -9.73
CA HIS A 163 -3.27 13.74 -11.02
C HIS A 163 -2.58 12.38 -10.86
N LEU A 164 -2.98 11.40 -11.65
CA LEU A 164 -2.37 10.07 -11.72
C LEU A 164 -1.59 9.92 -13.02
N ASP A 165 -0.41 9.31 -12.94
CA ASP A 165 0.38 8.96 -14.11
C ASP A 165 -0.38 7.97 -15.01
N LEU A 166 -0.15 8.02 -16.32
CA LEU A 166 -0.77 7.13 -17.29
C LEU A 166 -0.45 5.65 -17.02
N ASN A 167 0.67 5.36 -16.36
CA ASN A 167 1.07 3.99 -16.02
C ASN A 167 0.32 3.39 -14.81
N ILE A 168 -0.52 4.17 -14.12
CA ILE A 168 -1.27 3.72 -12.93
C ILE A 168 -2.50 2.92 -13.34
N VAL A 169 -3.18 3.33 -14.41
CA VAL A 169 -4.36 2.60 -14.90
C VAL A 169 -3.86 1.33 -15.59
N PRO A 170 -4.26 0.13 -15.13
CA PRO A 170 -3.92 -1.11 -15.81
C PRO A 170 -4.41 -1.06 -17.25
N ASP A 171 -3.64 -1.58 -18.20
CA ASP A 171 -4.08 -1.67 -19.60
C ASP A 171 -5.49 -2.28 -19.64
N GLU A 172 -6.49 -1.49 -20.03
CA GLU A 172 -7.74 -2.04 -20.51
C GLU A 172 -7.36 -2.83 -21.75
N ASP A 173 -7.43 -4.17 -21.69
CA ASP A 173 -7.26 -5.01 -22.87
C ASP A 173 -8.21 -4.43 -23.93
N PRO A 174 -7.70 -3.81 -25.00
CA PRO A 174 -8.55 -3.20 -26.00
C PRO A 174 -9.15 -4.38 -26.73
N GLY A 175 -10.30 -4.85 -26.23
CA GLY A 175 -10.99 -6.03 -26.72
C GLY A 175 -10.94 -6.03 -28.24
N GLU A 176 -10.49 -7.16 -28.80
CA GLU A 176 -10.30 -7.32 -30.24
C GLU A 176 -11.46 -6.66 -30.99
N ILE A 177 -11.13 -5.59 -31.71
CA ILE A 177 -12.08 -4.94 -32.60
C ILE A 177 -12.26 -5.91 -33.76
N GLU A 178 -13.27 -6.77 -33.70
CA GLU A 178 -13.74 -7.59 -34.84
C GLU A 178 -14.33 -6.71 -35.96
#